data_AF-A0A1G9XNJ2-F1
#
_entry.id   AF-A0A1G9XNJ2-F1
#
_cell.length_a   1.000
_cell.length_b   1.000
_cell.length_c   1.000
_cell.angle_alpha   90.00
_cell.angle_beta   90.00
_cell.angle_gamma   90.00
#
_symmetry.space_group_name_H-M   'P 1'
#
loop_
_entity.id
_entity.type
_entity.pdbx_description
1 polymer ?
#
loop_
_entity_poly.entity_id
_entity_poly.type
_entity_poly.pdbx_seq_one_letter_code
_entity_poly.pdbx_strand_id
1 'polypeptide(L)'
;MLKRFWKKCKEEKGFTLVELLAVIVILGIIAAIAVPAIGGIISNTETKADEAEIDMIIEAARIAYAADEFDTEITVANLVDKGYLEEKDGTDLPTGKVVYNSNPGENGHSFEFEED
;
A
#
# COMPACT_ATOMS: atom_id res chain seq x y z
N MET A 1 2.51 -15.29 -62.67
CA MET A 1 2.19 -15.83 -61.33
C MET A 1 1.61 -14.80 -60.34
N LEU A 2 1.56 -13.49 -60.66
CA LEU A 2 1.10 -12.42 -59.75
C LEU A 2 -0.42 -12.36 -59.48
N LYS A 3 -1.27 -13.03 -60.28
CA LYS A 3 -2.74 -12.93 -60.14
C LYS A 3 -3.30 -13.53 -58.85
N ARG A 4 -2.52 -14.34 -58.10
CA ARG A 4 -2.99 -14.96 -56.85
C ARG A 4 -2.91 -14.03 -55.64
N PHE A 5 -2.03 -13.03 -55.65
CA PHE A 5 -1.81 -12.14 -54.51
C PHE A 5 -2.94 -11.12 -54.31
N TRP A 6 -3.52 -10.64 -55.42
CA TRP A 6 -4.60 -9.64 -55.40
C TRP A 6 -5.97 -10.22 -55.01
N LYS A 7 -6.09 -11.55 -54.92
CA LYS A 7 -7.35 -12.22 -54.53
C LYS A 7 -7.55 -12.23 -53.00
N LYS A 8 -6.50 -12.02 -52.19
CA LYS A 8 -6.59 -12.02 -50.73
C LYS A 8 -6.99 -10.68 -50.10
N CYS A 9 -6.79 -9.55 -50.78
CA CYS A 9 -7.15 -8.23 -50.25
C CYS A 9 -8.63 -7.85 -50.46
N LYS A 10 -9.49 -8.80 -50.86
CA LYS A 10 -10.91 -8.56 -51.14
C LYS A 10 -11.85 -9.23 -50.13
N GLU A 11 -11.30 -9.75 -49.03
CA GLU A 11 -12.05 -10.32 -47.90
C GLU A 11 -11.87 -9.45 -46.64
N GLU A 12 -12.11 -8.15 -46.75
CA GLU A 12 -12.22 -7.27 -45.58
C GLU A 12 -13.62 -7.47 -44.96
N LYS A 13 -13.74 -8.43 -44.02
CA LYS A 13 -14.91 -8.53 -43.16
C LYS A 13 -14.85 -7.37 -42.15
N GLY A 14 -15.44 -6.23 -42.51
CA GLY A 14 -15.56 -5.08 -41.62
C GLY A 14 -16.46 -5.38 -40.41
N PHE A 15 -16.07 -4.84 -39.26
CA PHE A 15 -16.84 -4.90 -38.02
C PHE A 15 -18.07 -3.99 -38.13
N THR A 16 -19.21 -4.42 -37.59
CA THR A 16 -20.42 -3.58 -37.61
C THR A 16 -20.43 -2.59 -36.45
N LEU A 17 -21.05 -1.42 -36.63
CA LEU A 17 -21.22 -0.46 -35.53
C LEU A 17 -22.03 -1.05 -34.36
N VAL A 18 -22.94 -1.97 -34.66
CA VAL A 18 -23.77 -2.64 -33.64
C VAL A 18 -22.93 -3.56 -32.75
N GLU A 19 -21.96 -4.28 -33.32
CA GLU A 19 -21.04 -5.10 -32.53
C GLU A 19 -20.14 -4.22 -31.64
N LEU A 20 -19.68 -3.08 -32.14
CA LEU A 20 -18.89 -2.14 -31.33
C LEU A 20 -19.72 -1.54 -30.19
N LEU A 21 -20.98 -1.22 -30.48
CA LEU A 21 -21.93 -0.69 -29.49
C LEU A 21 -22.18 -1.70 -28.37
N ALA A 22 -22.40 -2.98 -28.69
CA ALA A 22 -22.63 -4.01 -27.68
C ALA A 22 -21.44 -4.17 -26.73
N VAL A 23 -20.20 -4.09 -27.25
CA VAL A 23 -18.97 -4.21 -26.43
C VAL A 23 -18.83 -3.05 -25.45
N ILE A 24 -19.01 -1.80 -25.90
CA ILE A 24 -18.88 -0.64 -25.00
C ILE A 24 -19.96 -0.61 -23.92
N VAL A 25 -21.16 -1.14 -24.21
CA VAL A 25 -22.22 -1.29 -23.21
C VAL A 25 -21.80 -2.27 -22.11
N ILE A 26 -21.27 -3.44 -22.49
CA ILE A 26 -20.78 -4.43 -21.51
C ILE A 26 -19.61 -3.85 -20.70
N LEU A 27 -18.64 -3.20 -21.36
CA LEU A 27 -17.52 -2.54 -20.69
C LEU A 27 -17.99 -1.43 -19.74
N GLY A 28 -19.01 -0.66 -20.12
CA GLY A 28 -19.62 0.37 -19.27
C GLY A 28 -20.25 -0.19 -18.01
N ILE A 29 -20.98 -1.30 -18.11
CA ILE A 29 -21.57 -1.99 -16.95
C ILE A 29 -20.47 -2.50 -16.00
N ILE A 30 -19.43 -3.13 -16.54
CA ILE A 30 -18.30 -3.62 -15.74
C ILE A 30 -17.57 -2.45 -15.07
N ALA A 31 -17.26 -1.38 -15.82
CA ALA A 31 -16.57 -0.22 -15.30
C ALA A 31 -17.33 0.49 -14.18
N ALA A 32 -18.67 0.58 -14.28
CA ALA A 32 -19.51 1.20 -13.27
C ALA A 32 -19.39 0.51 -11.89
N ILE A 33 -19.17 -0.81 -11.85
CA ILE A 33 -18.99 -1.56 -10.60
C ILE A 33 -17.51 -1.61 -10.20
N ALA A 34 -16.61 -1.80 -11.17
CA ALA A 34 -15.18 -2.01 -10.91
C ALA A 34 -14.48 -0.76 -10.36
N VAL A 35 -14.79 0.43 -10.88
CA VAL A 35 -14.12 1.68 -10.46
C VAL A 35 -14.32 1.98 -8.96
N PRO A 36 -15.56 2.05 -8.42
CA PRO A 36 -15.74 2.30 -6.98
C PRO A 36 -15.20 1.16 -6.10
N ALA A 37 -15.30 -0.09 -6.56
CA ALA A 37 -14.79 -1.25 -5.82
C ALA A 37 -13.26 -1.20 -5.66
N ILE A 38 -12.53 -0.86 -6.72
CA ILE A 38 -11.06 -0.72 -6.67
C ILE A 38 -10.66 0.45 -5.77
N GLY A 39 -11.37 1.59 -5.83
CA GLY A 39 -11.09 2.74 -4.96
C GLY A 39 -11.16 2.40 -3.47
N GLY A 40 -12.20 1.70 -3.03
CA GLY A 40 -12.32 1.27 -1.63
C GLY A 40 -11.30 0.21 -1.19
N ILE A 41 -10.81 -0.61 -2.13
CA ILE A 41 -9.74 -1.57 -1.83
C ILE A 41 -8.40 -0.85 -1.64
N ILE A 42 -8.12 0.16 -2.47
CA ILE A 42 -6.89 0.96 -2.37
C ILE A 42 -6.85 1.68 -1.02
N SER A 43 -7.91 2.41 -0.65
CA SER A 43 -7.95 3.11 0.64
C SER A 43 -7.76 2.17 1.83
N ASN A 44 -8.39 1.00 1.79
CA ASN A 44 -8.22 0.00 2.86
C ASN A 44 -6.83 -0.63 2.86
N THR A 45 -6.14 -0.66 1.72
CA THR A 45 -4.77 -1.17 1.62
C THR A 45 -3.77 -0.14 2.12
N GLU A 46 -4.00 1.15 1.83
CA GLU A 46 -3.23 2.28 2.37
C GLU A 46 -3.32 2.28 3.90
N THR A 47 -4.53 2.32 4.48
CA THR A 47 -4.69 2.30 5.96
C THR A 47 -4.04 1.08 6.61
N LYS A 48 -4.13 -0.10 5.98
CA LYS A 48 -3.47 -1.31 6.51
C LYS A 48 -1.96 -1.28 6.38
N ALA A 49 -1.42 -0.60 5.36
CA ALA A 49 0.01 -0.42 5.21
C ALA A 49 0.52 0.53 6.30
N ASP A 50 -0.19 1.63 6.55
CA ASP A 50 0.12 2.59 7.62
C ASP A 50 0.08 1.91 9.00
N GLU A 51 -0.98 1.13 9.29
CA GLU A 51 -1.10 0.35 10.53
C GLU A 51 0.06 -0.64 10.69
N ALA A 52 0.42 -1.37 9.62
CA ALA A 52 1.52 -2.32 9.67
C ALA A 52 2.88 -1.63 9.87
N GLU A 53 3.05 -0.42 9.36
CA GLU A 53 4.26 0.38 9.55
C GLU A 53 4.41 0.89 10.98
N ILE A 54 3.32 1.37 11.58
CA ILE A 54 3.27 1.72 13.00
C ILE A 54 3.59 0.50 13.88
N ASP A 55 3.04 -0.67 13.57
CA ASP A 55 3.34 -1.91 14.28
C ASP A 55 4.83 -2.28 14.20
N MET A 56 5.46 -2.10 13.03
CA MET A 56 6.91 -2.31 12.87
C MET A 56 7.73 -1.34 13.72
N ILE A 57 7.35 -0.06 13.75
CA ILE A 57 8.00 0.97 14.57
C ILE A 57 7.89 0.63 16.06
N ILE A 58 6.71 0.22 16.53
CA ILE A 58 6.48 -0.19 17.91
C ILE A 58 7.34 -1.40 18.29
N GLU A 59 7.44 -2.41 17.40
CA GLU A 59 8.26 -3.58 17.67
C GLU A 59 9.75 -3.25 17.67
N ALA A 60 10.22 -2.40 16.76
CA ALA A 60 11.57 -1.87 16.77
C ALA A 60 11.88 -1.12 18.09
N ALA A 61 10.95 -0.29 18.56
CA ALA A 61 11.05 0.41 19.84
C ALA A 61 11.11 -0.53 21.04
N ARG A 62 10.36 -1.64 21.04
CA ARG A 62 10.40 -2.66 22.09
C ARG A 62 11.76 -3.34 22.16
N ILE A 63 12.31 -3.73 21.01
CA ILE A 63 13.63 -4.37 20.94
C ILE A 63 14.70 -3.38 21.41
N ALA A 64 14.62 -2.13 20.96
CA ALA A 64 15.51 -1.05 21.34
C ALA A 64 15.48 -0.75 22.85
N TYR A 65 14.29 -0.71 23.46
CA TYR A 65 14.11 -0.57 24.90
C TYR A 65 14.68 -1.77 25.67
N ALA A 66 14.42 -2.99 25.20
CA ALA A 66 14.96 -4.20 25.83
C ALA A 66 16.50 -4.29 25.78
N ALA A 67 17.13 -3.57 24.85
CA ALA A 67 18.58 -3.46 24.72
C ALA A 67 19.21 -2.40 25.63
N ASP A 68 18.41 -1.63 26.40
CA ASP A 68 18.86 -0.54 27.27
C ASP A 68 19.61 0.57 26.50
N GLU A 69 19.31 0.72 25.20
CA GLU A 69 19.94 1.72 24.32
C GLU A 69 19.21 3.08 24.35
N PHE A 70 18.06 3.16 25.03
CA PHE A 70 17.20 4.34 25.08
C PHE A 70 16.64 4.57 26.48
N ASP A 71 16.86 5.77 27.03
CA ASP A 71 16.49 6.09 28.42
C ASP A 71 15.02 6.53 28.58
N THR A 72 14.48 7.35 27.66
CA THR A 72 13.17 8.00 27.89
C THR A 72 12.34 8.33 26.65
N GLU A 73 12.95 8.54 25.49
CA GLU A 73 12.22 8.91 24.26
C GLU A 73 12.79 8.15 23.06
N ILE A 74 11.94 7.32 22.45
CA ILE A 74 12.28 6.53 21.28
C ILE A 74 11.58 7.18 20.08
N THR A 75 12.33 7.91 19.26
CA THR A 75 11.83 8.50 18.01
C THR A 75 12.09 7.54 16.84
N VAL A 76 11.31 7.68 15.76
CA VAL A 76 11.53 6.88 14.54
C VAL A 76 12.93 7.12 13.97
N ALA A 77 13.38 8.38 13.94
CA ALA A 77 14.73 8.74 13.50
C ALA A 77 15.82 8.02 14.30
N ASN A 78 15.66 7.95 15.62
CA ASN A 78 16.61 7.24 16.48
C ASN A 78 16.65 5.73 16.19
N LEU A 79 15.52 5.11 15.88
CA LEU A 79 15.45 3.69 15.51
C LEU A 79 16.16 3.42 14.20
N VAL A 80 16.08 4.33 13.24
CA VAL A 80 16.81 4.24 11.97
C VAL A 80 18.31 4.42 12.18
N ASP A 81 18.72 5.47 12.92
CA ASP A 81 20.13 5.76 13.20
C ASP A 81 20.85 4.61 13.93
N LYS A 82 20.12 3.89 14.79
CA LYS A 82 20.62 2.74 15.54
C LYS A 82 20.47 1.40 14.79
N GLY A 83 19.83 1.40 13.63
CA GLY A 83 19.65 0.20 12.80
C GLY A 83 18.60 -0.79 13.33
N TYR A 84 17.68 -0.35 14.19
CA TYR A 84 16.51 -1.14 14.60
C TYR A 84 15.38 -1.08 13.57
N LEU A 85 15.39 -0.06 12.71
CA LEU A 85 14.42 0.14 11.64
C LEU A 85 15.17 0.54 10.36
N GLU A 86 14.76 0.01 9.22
CA GLU A 86 15.31 0.39 7.92
C GLU A 86 14.25 1.18 7.15
N GLU A 87 14.63 2.38 6.70
CA GLU A 87 13.84 3.11 5.72
C GLU A 87 14.03 2.46 4.35
N LYS A 88 12.92 2.11 3.69
CA LYS A 88 12.95 1.53 2.36
C LYS A 88 12.97 2.64 1.31
N ASP A 89 13.83 2.48 0.29
CA ASP A 89 13.96 3.44 -0.81
C ASP A 89 12.59 3.82 -1.42
N GLY A 90 12.20 5.08 -1.25
CA GLY A 90 11.00 5.67 -1.86
C GLY A 90 9.71 5.60 -1.04
N THR A 91 9.78 5.19 0.22
CA THR A 91 8.67 5.28 1.19
C THR A 91 9.18 5.99 2.45
N ASP A 92 8.70 7.22 2.67
CA ASP A 92 9.02 7.97 3.88
C ASP A 92 8.30 7.31 5.06
N LEU A 93 9.06 6.95 6.10
CA LEU A 93 8.47 6.45 7.35
C LEU A 93 7.63 7.55 8.02
N PRO A 94 6.53 7.22 8.71
CA PRO A 94 5.78 8.20 9.47
C PRO A 94 6.67 8.82 10.55
N THR A 95 6.65 10.16 10.63
CA THR A 95 7.41 10.92 11.62
C THR A 95 6.66 10.93 12.94
N GLY A 96 7.32 10.51 14.00
CA GLY A 96 6.73 10.48 15.33
C GLY A 96 7.64 9.82 16.34
N LYS A 97 7.07 9.59 17.52
CA LYS A 97 7.74 8.96 18.65
C LYS A 97 6.91 7.82 19.23
N VAL A 98 7.60 6.83 19.76
CA VAL A 98 6.98 5.77 20.55
C VAL A 98 7.08 6.15 22.01
N VAL A 99 5.93 6.39 22.63
CA VAL A 99 5.83 6.64 24.07
C VAL A 99 5.67 5.32 24.80
N TYR A 100 6.54 5.10 25.78
CA TYR A 100 6.44 3.99 26.70
C TYR A 100 5.60 4.40 27.91
N ASN A 101 4.45 3.75 28.08
CA ASN A 101 3.64 3.91 29.28
C ASN A 101 3.80 2.67 30.16
N SER A 102 4.43 2.86 31.32
CA SER A 102 4.36 1.90 32.41
C SER A 102 3.13 2.19 33.23
N ASN A 103 2.10 1.36 33.13
CA ASN A 103 1.01 1.41 34.09
C ASN A 103 1.44 0.58 35.33
N PRO A 104 1.79 1.21 36.48
CA PRO A 104 2.38 0.49 37.61
C PRO A 104 1.44 -0.54 38.28
N GLY A 105 0.16 -0.57 37.91
CA GLY A 105 -0.85 -1.50 38.44
C GLY A 105 -1.13 -2.73 37.57
N GLU A 106 -0.65 -2.78 36.32
CA GLU A 106 -0.76 -3.92 35.43
C GLU A 106 0.65 -4.26 34.93
N ASN A 107 1.04 -5.53 34.86
CA ASN A 107 2.35 -5.94 34.31
C ASN A 107 2.44 -5.72 32.78
N GLY A 108 1.71 -4.74 32.25
CA GLY A 108 1.63 -4.38 30.84
C GLY A 108 2.48 -3.14 30.58
N HIS A 109 3.52 -3.33 29.78
CA HIS A 109 4.21 -2.24 29.11
C HIS A 109 3.44 -1.94 27.82
N SER A 110 2.85 -0.75 27.68
CA SER A 110 2.28 -0.32 26.40
C SER A 110 3.24 0.63 25.70
N PHE A 111 3.37 0.42 24.40
CA PHE A 111 4.13 1.25 23.48
C PHE A 111 3.10 1.82 22.52
N GLU A 112 2.95 3.14 22.50
CA GLU A 112 2.02 3.84 21.63
C GLU A 112 2.80 4.79 20.72
N PHE A 113 2.49 4.75 19.42
CA PHE A 113 3.06 5.67 18.46
C PHE A 113 2.26 6.98 18.47
N GLU A 114 2.95 8.09 18.69
CA GLU A 114 2.43 9.45 18.56
C GLU A 114 3.07 10.09 17.33
N GLU A 115 2.25 10.45 16.34
CA GLU A 115 2.68 11.30 15.21
C GLU A 115 3.04 12.70 15.71
N ASP A 116 4.03 13.33 15.07
CA ASP A 116 4.48 14.71 15.35
C ASP A 116 3.49 15.80 14.87
#